data_AF-A0A062UX69-F1
#
_entry.id   AF-A0A062UX69-F1
#
_cell.length_a   1.000
_cell.length_b   1.000
_cell.length_c   1.000
_cell.angle_alpha   90.00
_cell.angle_beta   90.00
_cell.angle_gamma   90.00
#
_symmetry.space_group_name_H-M   'P 1'
#
loop_
_entity.id
_entity.type
_entity.pdbx_description
1 polymer ?
#
loop_
_entity_poly.entity_id
_entity_poly.type
_entity_poly.pdbx_seq_one_letter_code
_entity_poly.pdbx_strand_id
1 'polypeptide(L)'
;MSRSLTERNYFGSDFNKYLNSLSKEMTVINIDCLQFKRSKKAIRLIESKHITEHMPYSQLEVLRILSNVFNSIDTNYKIEVCIVRGDDPYNEIKVADLTNKRDFLLIGDEVKRWCEFTL
;
A
#
# COMPACT_ATOMS: atom_id res chain seq x y z
N MET A 1 -18.41 -4.49 11.65
CA MET A 1 -18.38 -3.70 12.90
C MET A 1 -17.91 -2.29 12.57
N SER A 2 -18.52 -1.23 13.13
CA SER A 2 -18.09 0.14 12.85
C SER A 2 -16.77 0.45 13.56
N ARG A 3 -15.74 0.85 12.81
CA ARG A 3 -14.47 1.38 13.37
C ARG A 3 -14.76 2.45 14.43
N SER A 4 -13.99 2.44 15.51
CA SER A 4 -14.12 3.41 16.61
C SER A 4 -13.88 4.85 16.12
N LEU A 5 -14.49 5.84 16.77
CA LEU A 5 -14.27 7.26 16.45
C LEU A 5 -12.78 7.65 16.49
N THR A 6 -12.01 6.98 17.33
CA THR A 6 -10.56 7.14 17.48
C THR A 6 -9.80 6.68 16.24
N GLU A 7 -10.21 5.56 15.63
CA GLU A 7 -9.62 5.08 14.37
C GLU A 7 -9.92 6.02 13.20
N ARG A 8 -11.11 6.62 13.14
CA ARG A 8 -11.45 7.59 12.07
C ARG A 8 -10.57 8.84 12.10
N ASN A 9 -10.12 9.27 13.28
CA ASN A 9 -9.24 10.43 13.42
C ASN A 9 -7.76 10.11 13.10
N TYR A 10 -7.38 8.83 13.06
CA TYR A 10 -5.99 8.42 12.86
C TYR A 10 -5.52 8.51 11.39
N PHE A 11 -6.45 8.38 10.43
CA PHE A 11 -6.13 8.29 8.99
C PHE A 11 -6.08 9.64 8.25
N GLY A 12 -6.32 10.75 8.95
CA GLY A 12 -6.16 12.09 8.42
C GLY A 12 -5.56 12.99 9.48
N SER A 13 -4.28 12.78 9.80
CA SER A 13 -3.57 13.65 10.75
C SER A 13 -3.80 15.11 10.38
N ASP A 14 -3.92 15.99 11.38
CA ASP A 14 -4.06 17.44 11.11
C ASP A 14 -2.88 17.98 10.29
N PHE A 15 -1.74 17.30 10.35
CA PHE A 15 -0.60 17.55 9.48
C PHE A 15 -0.90 17.27 8.00
N ASN A 16 -1.59 16.18 7.66
CA ASN A 16 -1.99 15.91 6.28
C ASN A 16 -3.00 16.94 5.76
N LYS A 17 -3.92 17.40 6.62
CA LYS A 17 -4.84 18.49 6.27
C LYS A 17 -4.08 19.78 6.01
N TYR A 18 -3.09 20.08 6.87
CA TYR A 18 -2.20 21.22 6.69
C TYR A 18 -1.44 21.12 5.37
N LEU A 19 -0.78 20.00 5.07
CA LEU A 19 -0.07 19.78 3.80
C LEU A 19 -1.00 19.95 2.59
N ASN A 20 -2.23 19.43 2.66
CA ASN A 20 -3.22 19.58 1.59
C ASN A 20 -3.73 21.03 1.40
N SER A 21 -3.59 21.88 2.43
CA SER A 21 -3.88 23.32 2.34
C SER A 21 -2.75 24.13 1.68
N LEU A 22 -1.57 23.54 1.48
CA LEU A 22 -0.44 24.17 0.80
C LEU A 22 -0.62 24.08 -0.73
N SER A 23 0.49 24.06 -1.49
CA SER A 23 0.50 24.07 -2.95
C SER A 23 -0.40 23.01 -3.57
N LYS A 24 -1.15 23.39 -4.61
CA LYS A 24 -1.98 22.48 -5.41
C LYS A 24 -1.19 21.63 -6.40
N GLU A 25 0.09 21.90 -6.55
CA GLU A 25 1.01 21.09 -7.36
C GLU A 25 1.54 19.88 -6.57
N MET A 26 1.37 19.86 -5.25
CA MET A 26 1.84 18.77 -4.40
C MET A 26 0.81 17.65 -4.32
N THR A 27 1.29 16.41 -4.49
CA THR A 27 0.49 15.22 -4.18
C THR A 27 0.81 14.74 -2.78
N VAL A 28 -0.20 14.69 -1.90
CA VAL A 28 -0.09 14.22 -0.51
C VAL A 28 -0.80 12.88 -0.39
N ILE A 29 -0.07 11.83 0.00
CA ILE A 29 -0.58 10.47 0.11
C ILE A 29 -0.24 9.92 1.48
N ASN A 30 -1.24 9.31 2.13
CA ASN A 30 -1.00 8.46 3.29
C ASN A 30 -0.79 7.04 2.79
N ILE A 31 0.37 6.46 3.07
CA ILE A 31 0.59 5.04 2.80
C ILE A 31 -0.15 4.25 3.87
N ASP A 32 -1.08 3.39 3.45
CA ASP A 32 -1.91 2.62 4.38
C ASP A 32 -1.10 1.65 5.23
N CYS A 33 -0.08 1.01 4.65
CA CYS A 33 0.74 0.07 5.38
C CYS A 33 2.19 0.02 4.88
N LEU A 34 3.12 0.05 5.83
CA LEU A 34 4.53 -0.26 5.63
C LEU A 34 4.88 -1.50 6.45
N GLN A 35 5.28 -2.57 5.77
CA GLN A 35 5.65 -3.84 6.39
C GLN A 35 7.15 -4.06 6.27
N PHE A 36 7.77 -4.58 7.34
CA PHE A 36 9.16 -5.00 7.36
C PHE A 36 9.30 -6.37 8.00
N LYS A 37 9.91 -7.34 7.29
CA LYS A 37 10.24 -8.66 7.84
C LYS A 37 11.74 -8.93 7.76
N ARG A 38 12.43 -8.70 8.88
CA ARG A 38 13.89 -8.87 9.00
C ARG A 38 14.39 -10.22 8.51
N SER A 39 13.74 -11.32 8.90
CA SER A 39 14.14 -12.68 8.51
C SER A 39 14.03 -12.95 7.01
N LYS A 40 13.27 -12.13 6.28
CA LYS A 40 13.13 -12.21 4.82
C LYS A 40 13.89 -11.11 4.08
N LYS A 41 14.55 -10.19 4.81
CA LYS A 41 15.12 -8.95 4.28
C LYS A 41 14.15 -8.28 3.30
N ALA A 42 12.90 -8.13 3.71
CA ALA A 42 11.84 -7.62 2.84
C ALA A 42 11.14 -6.41 3.46
N ILE A 43 10.91 -5.39 2.64
CA ILE A 43 10.08 -4.21 2.93
C ILE A 43 8.95 -4.21 1.91
N ARG A 44 7.72 -3.95 2.34
CA ARG A 44 6.56 -3.80 1.46
C ARG A 44 5.78 -2.55 1.83
N LEU A 45 5.56 -1.70 0.84
CA LEU A 45 4.63 -0.58 0.92
C LEU A 45 3.32 -1.04 0.29
N ILE A 46 2.21 -0.85 0.99
CA ILE A 46 0.88 -1.20 0.52
C ILE A 46 0.01 0.05 0.58
N GLU A 47 -0.58 0.36 -0.57
CA GLU A 47 -1.80 1.15 -0.65
C GLU A 47 -2.98 0.18 -0.75
N SER A 48 -3.90 0.23 0.22
CA SER A 48 -5.07 -0.63 0.30
C SER A 48 -6.30 0.11 -0.19
N LYS A 49 -7.13 -0.57 -0.97
CA LYS A 49 -8.38 -0.02 -1.50
C LYS A 49 -9.49 -1.04 -1.35
N HIS A 50 -10.71 -0.56 -1.13
CA HIS A 50 -11.88 -1.40 -1.33
C HIS A 50 -12.00 -1.83 -2.81
N ILE A 51 -12.65 -2.96 -3.09
CA ILE A 51 -12.72 -3.49 -4.47
C ILE A 51 -13.30 -2.46 -5.44
N THR A 52 -14.29 -1.68 -4.99
CA THR A 52 -14.97 -0.66 -5.79
C THR A 52 -14.36 0.73 -5.68
N GLU A 53 -13.33 0.93 -4.85
CA GLU A 53 -12.78 2.26 -4.61
C GLU A 53 -11.90 2.72 -5.78
N HIS A 54 -12.18 3.90 -6.32
CA HIS A 54 -11.35 4.49 -7.36
C HIS A 54 -10.03 5.02 -6.77
N MET A 55 -8.92 4.81 -7.48
CA MET A 55 -7.62 5.39 -7.11
C MET A 55 -7.34 6.64 -7.95
N PRO A 56 -7.09 7.81 -7.35
CA PRO A 56 -6.67 9.00 -8.08
C PRO A 56 -5.40 8.75 -8.92
N TYR A 57 -5.33 9.34 -10.11
CA TYR A 57 -4.20 9.15 -11.02
C TYR A 57 -2.85 9.58 -10.41
N SER A 58 -2.85 10.73 -9.70
CA SER A 58 -1.66 11.25 -9.02
C SER A 58 -1.11 10.29 -7.95
N GLN A 59 -1.99 9.56 -7.27
CA GLN A 59 -1.57 8.56 -6.29
C GLN A 59 -0.85 7.38 -6.95
N LEU A 60 -1.42 6.87 -8.04
CA LEU A 60 -0.81 5.80 -8.82
C LEU A 60 0.54 6.23 -9.42
N GLU A 61 0.64 7.47 -9.89
CA GLU A 61 1.87 8.05 -10.43
C GLU A 61 2.99 8.06 -9.40
N VAL A 62 2.72 8.56 -8.19
CA VAL A 62 3.72 8.57 -7.10
C VAL A 62 4.16 7.15 -6.74
N LEU A 63 3.23 6.19 -6.64
CA LEU A 63 3.56 4.79 -6.34
C LEU A 63 4.45 4.16 -7.43
N ARG A 64 4.21 4.48 -8.71
CA ARG A 64 5.06 4.05 -9.84
C ARG A 64 6.45 4.69 -9.80
N ILE A 65 6.54 5.97 -9.42
CA ILE A 65 7.84 6.63 -9.23
C ILE A 65 8.62 5.92 -8.12
N LEU A 66 7.98 5.65 -6.98
CA LEU A 66 8.60 4.93 -5.87
C LEU A 66 9.05 3.52 -6.26
N SER A 67 8.23 2.76 -6.99
CA SER A 67 8.62 1.41 -7.45
C SER A 67 9.84 1.45 -8.37
N ASN A 68 9.93 2.45 -9.25
CA ASN A 68 11.10 2.63 -10.12
C ASN A 68 12.35 3.03 -9.33
N VAL A 69 12.22 3.95 -8.37
CA VAL A 69 13.32 4.35 -7.48
C VAL A 69 13.84 3.13 -6.72
N PHE A 70 12.96 2.36 -6.07
CA PHE A 70 13.38 1.19 -5.30
C PHE A 70 14.03 0.10 -6.16
N ASN A 71 13.57 -0.09 -7.41
CA ASN A 71 14.23 -0.98 -8.37
C ASN A 71 15.65 -0.53 -8.76
N SER A 72 15.98 0.75 -8.59
CA SER A 72 17.30 1.30 -8.92
C SER A 72 18.28 1.32 -7.74
N ILE A 73 17.81 1.06 -6.52
CA ILE A 73 18.65 1.05 -5.32
C ILE A 73 19.38 -0.30 -5.25
N ASP A 74 20.71 -0.26 -5.18
CA ASP A 74 21.52 -1.42 -4.85
C ASP A 74 21.41 -1.71 -3.34
N THR A 75 20.63 -2.72 -2.99
CA THR A 75 20.39 -3.13 -1.61
C THR A 75 20.19 -4.64 -1.52
N ASN A 76 20.54 -5.22 -0.39
CA ASN A 76 20.27 -6.63 -0.12
C ASN A 76 18.85 -6.88 0.42
N TYR A 77 17.98 -5.86 0.41
CA TYR A 77 16.58 -5.95 0.80
C TYR A 77 15.68 -6.01 -0.44
N LYS A 78 14.72 -6.92 -0.43
CA LYS A 78 13.61 -6.89 -1.38
C LYS A 78 12.66 -5.77 -0.99
N ILE A 79 12.37 -4.85 -1.91
CA ILE A 79 11.41 -3.75 -1.67
C ILE A 79 10.25 -3.88 -2.65
N GLU A 80 9.03 -4.03 -2.15
CA GLU A 80 7.81 -4.17 -2.93
C GLU A 80 6.92 -2.94 -2.74
N VAL A 81 6.39 -2.38 -3.84
CA VAL A 81 5.32 -1.38 -3.80
C VAL A 81 4.08 -2.01 -4.40
N CYS A 82 3.05 -2.19 -3.57
CA CYS A 82 1.85 -2.92 -3.92
C CYS A 82 0.61 -2.03 -3.80
N ILE A 83 -0.34 -2.23 -4.71
CA ILE A 83 -1.72 -1.80 -4.54
C ILE A 83 -2.54 -3.05 -4.25
N VAL A 84 -3.22 -3.08 -3.11
CA VAL A 84 -4.05 -4.21 -2.69
C VAL A 84 -5.51 -3.78 -2.76
N ARG A 85 -6.33 -4.58 -3.45
CA ARG A 85 -7.78 -4.40 -3.52
C ARG A 85 -8.47 -5.56 -2.85
N GLY A 86 -9.25 -5.29 -1.81
CA GLY A 86 -9.99 -6.29 -1.07
C GLY A 86 -10.91 -5.65 -0.03
N ASP A 87 -11.89 -6.42 0.41
CA ASP A 87 -12.86 -5.97 1.41
C ASP A 87 -12.80 -6.88 2.64
N ASP A 88 -12.98 -6.32 3.83
CA ASP A 88 -13.10 -7.06 5.09
C ASP A 88 -14.14 -8.19 4.94
N PRO A 89 -13.82 -9.45 5.31
CA PRO A 89 -12.68 -9.91 6.13
C PRO A 89 -11.41 -10.30 5.36
N TYR A 90 -11.23 -9.82 4.13
CA TYR A 90 -10.08 -10.10 3.26
C TYR A 90 -9.91 -11.58 2.90
N ASN A 91 -11.02 -12.28 2.65
CA ASN A 91 -10.99 -13.65 2.12
C ASN A 91 -10.42 -13.73 0.69
N GLU A 92 -10.43 -12.62 -0.03
CA GLU A 92 -9.87 -12.49 -1.37
C GLU A 92 -9.23 -11.12 -1.51
N ILE A 93 -8.02 -11.06 -2.09
CA ILE A 93 -7.39 -9.80 -2.48
C ILE A 93 -6.80 -9.88 -3.89
N LYS A 94 -6.90 -8.78 -4.62
CA LYS A 94 -6.16 -8.54 -5.87
C LYS A 94 -4.95 -7.66 -5.56
N VAL A 95 -3.77 -8.13 -5.94
CA VAL A 95 -2.51 -7.42 -5.70
C VAL A 95 -1.93 -6.99 -7.04
N ALA A 96 -1.67 -5.69 -7.18
CA ALA A 96 -0.82 -5.15 -8.24
C ALA A 96 0.55 -4.80 -7.66
N ASP A 97 1.56 -5.61 -8.00
CA ASP A 97 2.94 -5.46 -7.57
C ASP A 97 3.69 -4.60 -8.61
N LEU A 98 3.79 -3.31 -8.30
CA LEU A 98 4.35 -2.31 -9.21
C LEU A 98 5.86 -2.46 -9.38
N THR A 99 6.55 -2.96 -8.35
CA THR A 99 7.98 -3.26 -8.40
C THR A 99 8.27 -4.36 -9.42
N ASN A 100 7.56 -5.49 -9.31
CA ASN A 100 7.79 -6.66 -10.16
C ASN A 100 6.92 -6.68 -11.43
N LYS A 101 6.09 -5.64 -11.65
CA LYS A 101 5.21 -5.47 -12.81
C LYS A 101 4.30 -6.68 -13.05
N ARG A 102 3.64 -7.14 -11.99
CA ARG A 102 2.75 -8.30 -12.05
C ARG A 102 1.49 -8.07 -11.21
N ASP A 103 0.40 -8.68 -11.66
CA ASP A 103 -0.86 -8.71 -10.94
C ASP A 103 -1.20 -10.15 -10.59
N PHE A 104 -1.75 -10.38 -9.40
CA PHE A 104 -2.20 -11.70 -8.97
C PHE A 104 -3.38 -11.62 -7.99
N LEU A 105 -4.15 -12.71 -7.95
CA LEU A 105 -5.27 -12.91 -7.05
C LEU A 105 -4.85 -13.87 -5.95
N LEU A 106 -5.19 -13.57 -4.70
CA LEU A 106 -4.98 -14.46 -3.55
C LEU A 106 -6.32 -14.73 -2.89
N ILE A 107 -6.57 -16.00 -2.55
CA ILE A 107 -7.83 -16.43 -1.94
C ILE A 107 -7.54 -17.25 -0.67
N GLY A 108 -8.31 -17.02 0.39
CA GLY A 108 -8.24 -17.75 1.64
C GLY A 108 -6.86 -17.68 2.30
N ASP A 109 -6.25 -18.84 2.57
CA ASP A 109 -4.97 -18.94 3.28
C ASP A 109 -3.80 -18.28 2.54
N GLU A 110 -3.89 -18.12 1.22
CA GLU A 110 -2.87 -17.43 0.44
C GLU A 110 -2.72 -15.96 0.83
N VAL A 111 -3.83 -15.32 1.20
CA VAL A 111 -3.86 -13.93 1.67
C VAL A 111 -3.00 -13.81 2.92
N LYS A 112 -3.22 -14.69 3.90
CA LYS A 112 -2.45 -14.71 5.16
C LYS A 112 -0.98 -14.97 4.91
N ARG A 113 -0.66 -15.98 4.10
CA ARG A 113 0.73 -16.33 3.77
C ARG A 113 1.46 -15.19 3.07
N TRP A 114 0.80 -14.49 2.15
CA TRP A 114 1.38 -13.34 1.47
C TRP A 114 1.63 -12.17 2.42
N CYS A 115 0.67 -11.84 3.29
CA CYS A 115 0.83 -10.84 4.34
C CYS A 115 2.00 -11.16 5.29
N GLU A 116 2.27 -12.44 5.52
CA GLU A 116 3.40 -12.91 6.34
C GLU A 116 4.72 -13.09 5.54
N PHE A 117 4.78 -12.77 4.24
CA PHE A 117 5.94 -13.05 3.38
C PHE A 117 6.35 -14.54 3.38
N THR A 118 5.39 -15.44 3.37
CA THR A 118 5.57 -16.91 3.31
C THR A 118 4.91 -17.57 2.09
N LEU A 119 4.41 -16.75 1.17
CA LEU A 119 4.02 -17.19 -0.17
C LEU A 119 5.25 -17.41 -1.05
#